data_AF-A0A927XAR9-F1
#
_entry.id   AF-A0A927XAR9-F1
#
_cell.length_a   1.000
_cell.length_b   1.000
_cell.length_c   1.000
_cell.angle_alpha   90.00
_cell.angle_beta   90.00
_cell.angle_gamma   90.00
#
_symmetry.space_group_name_H-M   'P 1'
#
loop_
_entity.id
_entity.type
_entity.pdbx_description
1 polymer ?
#
loop_
_entity_poly.entity_id
_entity_poly.type
_entity_poly.pdbx_seq_one_letter_code
_entity_poly.pdbx_strand_id
1 'polypeptide(L)'
;MKEEKNIEKKEKKISLFSFAIVLIGLFVVIVFLLLMSSSKTNFDIVKDGKEPSGYKEKIEYKKDDKEVIYYEYTIYKIEVIKDKEQISYTLKPFFSKNY
;
A
#
# COMPACT_ATOMS: atom_id res chain seq x y z
N MET A 1 44.19 29.29 -1.19
CA MET A 1 44.35 28.21 -2.20
C MET A 1 44.05 26.78 -1.74
N LYS A 2 44.69 26.21 -0.69
CA LYS A 2 44.34 24.85 -0.19
C LYS A 2 43.02 24.81 0.60
N GLU A 3 42.70 25.85 1.37
CA GLU A 3 41.45 25.96 2.12
C GLU A 3 40.23 26.18 1.22
N GLU A 4 40.32 27.07 0.22
CA GLU A 4 39.23 27.31 -0.75
C GLU A 4 38.86 26.04 -1.51
N LYS A 5 39.86 25.25 -1.96
CA LYS A 5 39.62 23.94 -2.59
C LYS A 5 38.98 22.92 -1.64
N ASN A 6 39.18 23.05 -0.33
CA ASN A 6 38.55 22.18 0.67
C ASN A 6 37.11 22.61 0.99
N ILE A 7 36.83 23.91 1.02
CA ILE A 7 35.49 24.47 1.19
C ILE A 7 34.62 24.10 -0.03
N GLU A 8 35.10 24.33 -1.25
CA GLU A 8 34.38 24.00 -2.49
C GLU A 8 34.08 22.49 -2.60
N LYS A 9 35.00 21.63 -2.15
CA LYS A 9 34.78 20.17 -2.07
C LYS A 9 33.74 19.79 -1.01
N LYS A 10 33.70 20.47 0.14
CA LYS A 10 32.70 20.25 1.18
C LYS A 10 31.31 20.68 0.71
N GLU A 11 31.20 21.85 0.09
CA GLU A 11 29.94 22.35 -0.48
C GLU A 11 29.38 21.45 -1.58
N LYS A 12 30.22 20.99 -2.52
CA LYS A 12 29.81 20.02 -3.55
C LYS A 12 29.35 18.68 -2.95
N LYS A 13 29.99 18.20 -1.88
CA LYS A 13 29.55 16.97 -1.17
C LYS A 13 28.22 17.15 -0.45
N ILE A 14 28.01 18.29 0.20
CA ILE A 14 26.73 18.62 0.85
C ILE A 14 25.62 18.74 -0.21
N SER A 15 25.91 19.38 -1.35
CA SER A 15 24.99 19.49 -2.48
C SER A 15 24.58 18.11 -3.04
N LEU A 16 25.52 17.18 -3.21
CA LEU A 16 25.21 15.82 -3.65
C LEU A 16 24.38 15.03 -2.63
N PHE A 17 24.70 15.18 -1.34
CA PHE A 17 23.99 14.48 -0.27
C PHE A 17 22.55 14.98 -0.12
N SER A 18 22.33 16.29 -0.15
CA SER A 18 20.99 16.88 -0.15
C SER A 18 20.17 16.44 -1.37
N PHE A 19 20.80 16.37 -2.55
CA PHE A 19 20.14 15.87 -3.76
C PHE A 19 19.74 14.39 -3.62
N ALA A 20 20.61 13.54 -3.07
CA ALA A 20 20.29 12.14 -2.81
C ALA A 20 19.12 11.97 -1.84
N ILE A 21 19.05 12.78 -0.77
CA ILE A 21 17.92 12.76 0.18
C ILE A 21 16.61 13.11 -0.53
N VAL A 22 16.61 14.15 -1.38
CA VAL A 22 15.42 14.55 -2.14
C VAL A 22 14.97 13.44 -3.08
N LEU A 23 15.89 12.76 -3.76
CA LEU A 23 15.56 11.63 -4.63
C LEU A 23 14.95 10.45 -3.85
N ILE A 24 15.50 10.12 -2.68
CA ILE A 24 14.95 9.06 -1.82
C ILE A 24 13.54 9.46 -1.35
N GLY A 25 13.34 10.71 -0.94
CA GLY A 25 12.03 11.22 -0.55
C GLY A 25 11.00 11.11 -1.67
N LEU A 26 11.35 11.55 -2.88
CA LEU A 26 10.49 11.42 -4.06
C LEU A 26 10.18 9.97 -4.40
N PHE A 27 11.19 9.09 -4.32
CA PHE A 27 11.00 7.66 -4.56
C PHE A 27 9.98 7.05 -3.58
N VAL A 28 10.07 7.38 -2.28
CA VAL A 28 9.10 6.93 -1.28
C VAL A 28 7.68 7.41 -1.61
N VAL A 29 7.52 8.67 -2.03
CA VAL A 29 6.22 9.21 -2.45
C VAL A 29 5.67 8.46 -3.66
N ILE A 30 6.49 8.19 -4.67
CA ILE A 30 6.08 7.44 -5.87
C ILE A 30 5.63 6.03 -5.49
N VAL A 31 6.40 5.33 -4.66
CA VAL A 31 6.04 3.99 -4.18
C VAL A 31 4.73 4.02 -3.41
N PHE A 32 4.51 5.03 -2.55
CA PHE A 32 3.26 5.19 -1.83
C PHE A 32 2.06 5.39 -2.77
N LEU A 33 2.19 6.22 -3.80
CA LEU A 33 1.15 6.43 -4.81
C LEU A 33 0.83 5.15 -5.59
N LEU A 34 1.84 4.36 -5.96
CA LEU A 34 1.66 3.07 -6.62
C LEU A 34 0.90 2.07 -5.73
N LEU A 35 1.23 2.01 -4.44
CA LEU A 35 0.54 1.16 -3.47
C LEU A 35 -0.93 1.58 -3.30
N MET A 36 -1.21 2.88 -3.22
CA MET A 36 -2.58 3.41 -3.18
C MET A 36 -3.36 3.04 -4.45
N SER A 37 -2.76 3.24 -5.63
CA SER A 37 -3.38 2.87 -6.91
C SER A 37 -3.68 1.39 -6.99
N SER A 38 -2.72 0.53 -6.60
CA SER A 38 -2.90 -0.93 -6.59
C SER A 38 -4.01 -1.35 -5.62
N SER A 39 -4.10 -0.73 -4.44
CA SER A 39 -5.18 -1.01 -3.48
C SER A 39 -6.55 -0.72 -4.05
N LYS A 40 -6.69 0.39 -4.79
CA LYS A 40 -7.93 0.75 -5.48
C LYS A 40 -8.25 -0.23 -6.59
N THR A 41 -7.28 -0.55 -7.46
CA THR A 41 -7.47 -1.53 -8.54
C THR A 41 -7.94 -2.88 -8.01
N ASN A 42 -7.29 -3.41 -6.97
CA ASN A 42 -7.68 -4.69 -6.38
C ASN A 42 -9.07 -4.63 -5.72
N PHE A 43 -9.40 -3.51 -5.07
CA PHE A 43 -10.74 -3.29 -4.51
C PHE A 43 -11.83 -3.25 -5.58
N ASP A 44 -11.56 -2.56 -6.70
CA ASP A 44 -12.49 -2.49 -7.84
C ASP A 44 -12.66 -3.88 -8.50
N ILE A 45 -11.58 -4.67 -8.63
CA ILE A 45 -11.63 -6.06 -9.12
C ILE A 45 -12.56 -6.93 -8.25
N VAL A 46 -12.43 -6.82 -6.92
CA VAL A 46 -13.30 -7.55 -5.98
C VAL A 46 -14.75 -7.10 -6.11
N LYS A 47 -14.99 -5.79 -6.25
CA LYS A 47 -16.33 -5.23 -6.47
C LYS A 47 -16.97 -5.72 -7.76
N ASP A 48 -16.18 -5.94 -8.80
CA ASP A 48 -16.63 -6.53 -10.07
C ASP A 48 -16.87 -8.06 -9.97
N GLY A 49 -16.76 -8.65 -8.78
CA GLY A 49 -16.96 -10.08 -8.53
C GLY A 49 -15.81 -10.96 -9.02
N LYS A 50 -14.66 -10.35 -9.32
CA LYS A 50 -13.44 -11.07 -9.75
C LYS A 50 -12.50 -11.24 -8.57
N GLU A 51 -11.67 -12.28 -8.64
CA GLU A 51 -10.63 -12.51 -7.63
C GLU A 51 -9.42 -11.59 -7.90
N PRO A 52 -8.99 -10.78 -6.92
CA PRO A 52 -7.83 -9.90 -7.07
C PRO A 52 -6.55 -10.71 -6.91
N SER A 53 -5.42 -10.18 -7.38
CA SER A 53 -4.12 -10.84 -7.30
C SER A 53 -3.20 -10.17 -6.27
N GLY A 54 -2.12 -10.86 -5.89
CA GLY A 54 -1.07 -10.32 -5.03
C GLY A 54 -1.41 -10.23 -3.54
N TYR A 55 -2.53 -10.83 -3.10
CA TYR A 55 -2.81 -11.02 -1.68
C TYR A 55 -1.88 -12.10 -1.11
N LYS A 56 -1.51 -11.98 0.17
CA LYS A 56 -0.71 -12.96 0.91
C LYS A 56 -1.53 -14.20 1.25
N GLU A 57 -2.75 -13.96 1.72
CA GLU A 57 -3.65 -14.99 2.20
C GLU A 57 -5.09 -14.63 1.87
N LYS A 58 -5.89 -15.66 1.58
CA LYS A 58 -7.34 -15.58 1.44
C LYS A 58 -7.97 -16.33 2.60
N ILE A 59 -8.79 -15.64 3.39
CA ILE A 59 -9.46 -16.22 4.55
C ILE A 59 -10.96 -16.21 4.28
N GLU A 60 -11.59 -17.38 4.33
CA GLU A 60 -13.03 -17.54 4.10
C GLU A 60 -13.66 -18.22 5.33
N TYR A 61 -14.73 -17.63 5.85
CA TYR A 61 -15.52 -18.25 6.92
C TYR A 61 -16.98 -17.83 6.87
N LYS A 62 -17.83 -18.59 7.57
CA LYS A 62 -19.23 -18.23 7.80
C LYS A 62 -19.41 -17.73 9.21
N LYS A 63 -20.10 -16.60 9.35
CA LYS A 63 -20.45 -16.00 10.64
C LYS A 63 -21.89 -15.49 10.58
N ASP A 64 -22.75 -15.97 11.47
CA ASP A 64 -24.14 -15.51 11.61
C ASP A 64 -24.91 -15.47 10.26
N ASP A 65 -24.91 -16.58 9.51
CA ASP A 65 -25.48 -16.71 8.15
C ASP A 65 -24.83 -15.87 7.04
N LYS A 66 -23.76 -15.13 7.34
CA LYS A 66 -23.00 -14.34 6.38
C LYS A 66 -21.73 -15.07 5.96
N GLU A 67 -21.42 -15.03 4.67
CA GLU A 67 -20.14 -15.48 4.15
C GLU A 67 -19.17 -14.30 4.15
N VAL A 68 -18.06 -14.44 4.87
CA VAL A 68 -17.04 -13.39 5.00
C VAL A 68 -15.76 -13.87 4.33
N ILE A 69 -15.24 -13.06 3.43
CA ILE A 69 -14.00 -13.30 2.69
C ILE A 69 -13.04 -12.14 2.96
N TYR A 70 -11.79 -12.45 3.32
CA TYR A 70 -10.71 -11.48 3.38
C TYR A 70 -9.64 -11.80 2.36
N TYR A 71 -9.22 -10.79 1.62
CA TYR A 71 -7.98 -10.80 0.85
C TYR A 71 -6.95 -9.96 1.60
N GLU A 72 -6.01 -10.61 2.30
CA GLU A 72 -5.01 -9.93 3.12
C GLU A 72 -3.78 -9.56 2.30
N TYR A 73 -3.45 -8.27 2.24
CA TYR A 73 -2.24 -7.74 1.60
C TYR A 73 -1.24 -7.27 2.65
N THR A 74 -0.04 -6.89 2.23
CA THR A 74 1.02 -6.43 3.14
C THR A 74 0.61 -5.24 4.00
N ILE A 75 -0.14 -4.28 3.45
CA ILE A 75 -0.46 -3.01 4.13
C ILE A 75 -1.97 -2.73 4.23
N TYR A 76 -2.80 -3.56 3.60
CA TYR A 76 -4.26 -3.44 3.63
C TYR A 76 -4.90 -4.83 3.55
N LYS A 77 -6.22 -4.90 3.72
CA LYS A 77 -7.02 -6.08 3.40
C LYS A 77 -8.34 -5.64 2.77
N ILE A 78 -8.89 -6.48 1.91
CA ILE A 78 -10.22 -6.29 1.34
C ILE A 78 -11.16 -7.28 2.00
N GLU A 79 -12.18 -6.78 2.68
CA GLU A 79 -13.25 -7.57 3.29
C GLU A 79 -14.46 -7.59 2.36
N VAL A 80 -14.98 -8.79 2.11
CA VAL A 80 -16.24 -9.02 1.40
C VAL A 80 -17.19 -9.72 2.36
N ILE A 81 -18.36 -9.13 2.60
CA ILE A 81 -19.41 -9.73 3.41
C ILE A 81 -20.60 -9.97 2.49
N LYS A 82 -20.96 -11.24 2.28
CA LYS A 82 -22.15 -11.63 1.53
C LYS A 82 -23.23 -12.02 2.54
N ASP A 83 -24.33 -11.27 2.51
CA ASP A 83 -25.58 -11.57 3.20
C ASP A 83 -26.61 -12.09 2.18
N LYS A 84 -27.73 -12.64 2.64
CA LYS A 84 -28.82 -13.13 1.76
C LYS A 84 -29.43 -12.03 0.89
N GLU A 85 -29.31 -10.77 1.33
CA GLU A 85 -29.94 -9.61 0.68
C GLU A 85 -28.93 -8.70 -0.04
N GLN A 86 -27.66 -8.69 0.36
CA GLN A 86 -26.67 -7.73 -0.15
C GLN A 86 -25.23 -8.21 0.00
N ILE A 87 -24.34 -7.67 -0.85
CA ILE A 87 -22.89 -7.84 -0.75
C ILE A 87 -22.25 -6.51 -0.36
N SER A 88 -21.42 -6.52 0.68
CA SER A 88 -20.65 -5.36 1.14
C SER A 88 -19.16 -5.57 0.90
N TYR A 89 -18.47 -4.49 0.57
CA TYR A 89 -17.04 -4.46 0.26
C TYR A 89 -16.36 -3.36 1.06
N THR A 90 -15.35 -3.71 1.85
CA THR A 90 -14.63 -2.76 2.70
C THR A 90 -13.12 -2.88 2.50
N LEU A 91 -12.45 -1.76 2.24
CA LEU A 91 -10.99 -1.67 2.28
C LEU A 91 -10.54 -1.28 3.69
N LYS A 92 -9.73 -2.11 4.35
CA LYS A 92 -9.24 -1.89 5.72
C LYS A 92 -7.71 -1.89 5.76
N PRO A 93 -7.07 -1.15 6.66
CA PRO A 93 -5.62 -1.29 6.88
C PRO A 93 -5.29 -2.67 7.47
N PHE A 94 -4.09 -3.19 7.20
CA PHE A 94 -3.71 -4.58 7.54
C PHE A 94 -3.85 -4.92 9.03
N PHE A 95 -3.59 -3.94 9.92
CA PHE A 95 -3.67 -4.09 11.37
C PHE A 95 -5.11 -4.08 11.92
N SER A 96 -6.12 -3.89 11.07
CA SER A 96 -7.52 -3.96 11.51
C SER A 96 -7.88 -5.39 11.91
N LYS A 97 -8.65 -5.55 12.99
CA LYS A 97 -9.17 -6.87 13.39
C LYS A 97 -10.10 -7.44 12.32
N ASN A 98 -9.99 -8.75 12.10
CA ASN A 98 -10.96 -9.53 11.33
C ASN A 98 -12.16 -9.80 12.26
N TYR A 99 -13.39 -9.61 11.76
CA TYR A 99 -14.62 -9.65 12.56
C TYR A 99 -15.39 -10.96 12.45
#